data_AF-A0A3S0R5N8-F1
#
_entry.id   AF-A0A3S0R5N8-F1
#
_cell.length_a   1.000
_cell.length_b   1.000
_cell.length_c   1.000
_cell.angle_alpha   90.00
_cell.angle_beta   90.00
_cell.angle_gamma   90.00
#
_symmetry.space_group_name_H-M   'P 1'
#
loop_
_entity.id
_entity.type
_entity.pdbx_description
1 polymer ?
#
loop_
_entity_poly.entity_id
_entity_poly.type
_entity_poly.pdbx_seq_one_letter_code
_entity_poly.pdbx_strand_id
1 'polypeptide(L)'
;MKKKILTKRDEQILLLLKRFDFLSREQLNRYFHLGTVRNTNRVLSGLSEYLSSFRDGYMTVYYLNSQGRDYVDCDKIRKKGGHIAHILMRNDAWLFYKCPRDWKNEVKISNGAISVIADAVFTRNGFYHFLEVDHLQTMKENRAKINRYKSLMESLVKQFGYYPTIVWITTTEHRKKQIEGACDGLKTIVYTINDIR
;
A
#
# COMPACT_ATOMS: atom_id res chain seq x y z
N MET A 1 -11.70 -26.95 -21.74
CA MET A 1 -11.71 -25.49 -22.01
C MET A 1 -10.41 -25.11 -22.70
N LYS A 2 -10.45 -24.35 -23.80
CA LYS A 2 -9.22 -23.83 -24.43
C LYS A 2 -8.56 -22.84 -23.46
N LYS A 3 -7.28 -23.05 -23.15
CA LYS A 3 -6.50 -22.15 -22.29
C LYS A 3 -6.43 -20.78 -22.97
N LYS A 4 -6.87 -19.72 -22.29
CA LYS A 4 -6.81 -18.36 -22.83
C LYS A 4 -5.34 -17.97 -22.97
N ILE A 5 -4.94 -17.51 -24.15
CA ILE A 5 -3.62 -16.88 -24.34
C ILE A 5 -3.65 -15.54 -23.59
N LEU A 6 -2.76 -15.38 -22.62
CA LEU A 6 -2.66 -14.15 -21.85
C LEU A 6 -2.11 -13.03 -22.73
N THR A 7 -2.72 -11.86 -22.63
CA THR A 7 -2.17 -10.65 -23.24
C THR A 7 -1.10 -10.04 -22.34
N LYS A 8 -0.25 -9.17 -22.89
CA LYS A 8 0.73 -8.40 -22.10
C LYS A 8 0.11 -7.66 -20.91
N ARG A 9 -1.10 -7.12 -21.08
CA ARG A 9 -1.83 -6.46 -19.99
C ARG A 9 -2.27 -7.45 -18.91
N ASP A 10 -2.71 -8.63 -19.31
CA ASP A 10 -3.11 -9.69 -18.37
C ASP A 10 -1.93 -10.11 -17.50
N GLU A 11 -0.75 -10.32 -18.10
CA GLU A 11 0.49 -10.62 -17.38
C GLU A 11 0.88 -9.49 -16.41
N GLN A 12 0.76 -8.23 -16.86
CA GLN A 12 1.02 -7.07 -15.99
C GLN A 12 0.07 -7.01 -14.80
N ILE A 13 -1.21 -7.40 -14.94
CA ILE A 13 -2.15 -7.49 -13.82
C ILE A 13 -1.65 -8.52 -12.79
N LEU A 14 -1.21 -9.70 -13.24
CA LEU A 14 -0.69 -10.74 -12.35
C LEU A 14 0.59 -10.29 -11.63
N LEU A 15 1.52 -9.67 -12.34
CA LEU A 15 2.76 -9.11 -11.77
C LEU A 15 2.48 -7.98 -10.78
N LEU A 16 1.45 -7.16 -11.03
CA LEU A 16 1.06 -6.11 -10.10
C LEU A 16 0.49 -6.72 -8.80
N LEU A 17 -0.33 -7.77 -8.90
CA LEU A 17 -0.83 -8.50 -7.73
C LEU A 17 0.29 -9.24 -6.98
N LYS A 18 1.33 -9.74 -7.67
CA LYS A 18 2.55 -10.26 -7.02
C LYS A 18 3.18 -9.20 -6.13
N ARG A 19 3.31 -7.96 -6.63
CA ARG A 19 3.94 -6.84 -5.92
C ARG A 19 3.11 -6.33 -4.74
N PHE A 20 1.80 -6.26 -4.90
CA PHE A 20 0.90 -5.54 -3.98
C PHE A 20 0.00 -6.43 -3.13
N ASP A 21 0.10 -7.75 -3.29
CA ASP A 21 -0.62 -8.80 -2.57
C ASP A 21 -2.13 -8.86 -2.87
N PHE A 22 -2.83 -7.76 -2.60
CA PHE A 22 -4.26 -7.59 -2.79
C PHE A 22 -4.52 -6.28 -3.50
N LEU A 23 -5.40 -6.29 -4.50
CA LEU A 23 -5.90 -5.06 -5.11
C LEU A 23 -7.41 -5.15 -5.28
N SER A 24 -8.08 -4.02 -5.07
CA SER A 24 -9.49 -3.92 -5.42
C SER A 24 -9.69 -3.81 -6.92
N ARG A 25 -10.92 -4.11 -7.37
CA ARG A 25 -11.36 -3.83 -8.74
C ARG A 25 -11.09 -2.37 -9.13
N GLU A 26 -11.40 -1.44 -8.23
CA GLU A 26 -11.24 -0.01 -8.44
C GLU A 26 -9.76 0.37 -8.59
N GLN A 27 -8.87 -0.19 -7.76
CA GLN A 27 -7.43 0.02 -7.86
C GLN A 27 -6.86 -0.52 -9.18
N LEU A 28 -7.26 -1.74 -9.57
CA LEU A 28 -6.89 -2.33 -10.85
C LEU A 28 -7.39 -1.50 -12.02
N ASN A 29 -8.63 -1.00 -11.95
CA ASN A 29 -9.19 -0.15 -12.98
C ASN A 29 -8.45 1.19 -13.08
N ARG A 30 -8.20 1.87 -11.95
CA ARG A 30 -7.45 3.14 -11.90
C ARG A 30 -6.05 2.99 -12.50
N TYR A 31 -5.34 1.91 -12.18
CA TYR A 31 -3.99 1.70 -12.68
C TYR A 31 -3.94 1.32 -14.17
N PHE A 32 -4.75 0.35 -14.59
CA PHE A 32 -4.74 -0.18 -15.95
C PHE A 32 -5.66 0.56 -16.92
N HIS A 33 -6.38 1.59 -16.46
CA HIS A 33 -7.34 2.36 -17.24
C HIS A 33 -8.34 1.46 -17.96
N LEU A 34 -8.94 0.51 -17.23
CA LEU A 34 -9.84 -0.51 -17.79
C LEU A 34 -11.22 0.06 -18.16
N GLY A 35 -11.52 1.31 -17.80
CA GLY A 35 -12.74 2.01 -18.18
C GLY A 35 -13.91 1.65 -17.27
N THR A 36 -14.97 1.05 -17.82
CA THR A 36 -16.19 0.78 -17.05
C THR A 36 -16.03 -0.41 -16.12
N VAL A 37 -16.82 -0.43 -15.03
CA VAL A 37 -16.90 -1.58 -14.10
C VAL A 37 -17.19 -2.89 -14.84
N ARG A 38 -18.08 -2.85 -15.85
CA ARG A 38 -18.39 -4.02 -16.68
C ARG A 38 -17.17 -4.53 -17.45
N ASN A 39 -16.40 -3.63 -18.07
CA ASN A 39 -15.20 -4.04 -18.79
C ASN A 39 -14.13 -4.59 -17.84
N THR A 40 -13.93 -3.94 -16.69
CA THR A 40 -13.02 -4.42 -15.65
C THR A 40 -13.40 -5.83 -15.18
N ASN A 41 -14.67 -6.08 -14.87
CA ASN A 41 -15.15 -7.41 -14.48
C ASN A 41 -14.91 -8.44 -15.59
N ARG A 42 -15.13 -8.08 -16.86
CA ARG A 42 -14.87 -8.96 -18.01
C ARG A 42 -13.39 -9.34 -18.12
N VAL A 43 -12.50 -8.36 -17.96
CA VAL A 43 -11.04 -8.60 -17.98
C VAL A 43 -10.64 -9.52 -16.84
N LEU A 44 -11.05 -9.22 -15.60
CA LEU A 44 -10.70 -9.99 -14.41
C LEU A 44 -11.33 -11.39 -14.40
N SER A 45 -12.54 -11.55 -14.92
CA SER A 45 -13.17 -12.86 -15.13
C SER A 45 -12.40 -13.71 -16.14
N GLY A 46 -11.77 -13.09 -17.13
CA GLY A 46 -10.88 -13.77 -18.07
C GLY A 46 -9.54 -14.20 -17.45
N LEU A 47 -9.28 -13.86 -16.19
CA LEU A 47 -8.09 -14.23 -15.42
C LEU A 47 -8.44 -15.11 -14.21
N SER A 48 -9.67 -15.62 -14.11
CA SER A 48 -10.12 -16.42 -12.96
C SER A 48 -9.31 -17.71 -12.73
N GLU A 49 -8.67 -18.24 -13.78
CA GLU A 49 -7.72 -19.36 -13.67
C GLU A 49 -6.53 -19.01 -12.76
N TYR A 50 -6.08 -17.76 -12.75
CA TYR A 50 -4.91 -17.27 -12.00
C TYR A 50 -5.28 -16.45 -10.76
N LEU A 51 -6.53 -16.00 -10.66
CA LEU A 51 -6.99 -15.09 -9.62
C LEU A 51 -7.99 -15.76 -8.68
N SER A 52 -7.91 -15.39 -7.41
CA SER A 52 -9.00 -15.55 -6.46
C SER A 52 -9.56 -14.19 -6.09
N SER A 53 -10.82 -14.17 -5.68
CA SER A 53 -11.47 -12.92 -5.24
C SER A 53 -12.44 -13.17 -4.10
N PHE A 54 -12.70 -12.13 -3.31
CA PHE A 54 -13.76 -12.13 -2.31
C PHE A 54 -14.39 -10.73 -2.22
N ARG A 55 -15.56 -10.68 -1.61
CA ARG A 55 -16.27 -9.44 -1.31
C ARG A 55 -15.85 -8.91 0.06
N ASP A 56 -15.56 -7.61 0.11
CA ASP A 56 -15.29 -6.83 1.31
C ASP A 56 -16.18 -5.59 1.27
N GLY A 57 -17.33 -5.66 1.93
CA GLY A 57 -18.44 -4.73 1.74
C GLY A 57 -18.87 -4.64 0.26
N TYR A 58 -18.83 -3.43 -0.29
CA TYR A 58 -19.19 -3.16 -1.69
C TYR A 58 -18.05 -3.42 -2.69
N MET A 59 -16.85 -3.70 -2.20
CA MET A 59 -15.64 -3.86 -3.01
C MET A 59 -15.37 -5.34 -3.32
N THR A 60 -14.85 -5.62 -4.52
CA THR A 60 -14.28 -6.94 -4.84
C THR A 60 -12.77 -6.81 -4.79
N VAL A 61 -12.14 -7.68 -3.99
CA VAL A 61 -10.69 -7.72 -3.82
C VAL A 61 -10.15 -8.95 -4.52
N TYR A 62 -9.07 -8.78 -5.27
CA TYR A 62 -8.39 -9.80 -6.06
C TYR A 62 -6.99 -10.08 -5.51
N TYR A 63 -6.55 -11.32 -5.64
CA TYR A 63 -5.20 -11.79 -5.29
C TYR A 63 -4.84 -13.03 -6.13
N LEU A 64 -3.55 -13.38 -6.16
CA LEU A 64 -3.08 -14.55 -6.88
C LEU A 64 -3.51 -15.85 -6.17
N ASN A 65 -4.14 -16.75 -6.92
CA ASN A 65 -4.39 -18.12 -6.47
C ASN A 65 -3.12 -18.98 -6.66
N SER A 66 -3.20 -20.30 -6.48
CA SER A 66 -2.02 -21.15 -6.66
C SER A 66 -1.44 -21.06 -8.07
N GLN A 67 -2.26 -21.22 -9.10
CA GLN A 67 -1.80 -21.18 -10.50
C GLN A 67 -1.25 -19.80 -10.88
N GLY A 68 -1.88 -18.72 -10.40
CA GLY A 68 -1.38 -17.36 -10.63
C GLY A 68 -0.03 -17.11 -9.98
N ARG A 69 0.21 -17.68 -8.79
CA ARG A 69 1.49 -17.61 -8.11
C ARG A 69 2.58 -18.39 -8.84
N ASP A 70 2.28 -19.62 -9.24
CA ASP A 70 3.21 -20.46 -10.00
C ASP A 70 3.58 -19.78 -11.33
N TYR A 71 2.60 -19.15 -12.00
CA TYR A 71 2.83 -18.45 -13.27
C TYR A 71 3.77 -17.25 -13.16
N VAL A 72 3.72 -16.49 -12.06
CA VAL A 72 4.57 -15.30 -11.86
C VAL A 72 5.73 -15.55 -10.90
N ASP A 73 6.03 -16.80 -10.57
CA ASP A 73 7.10 -17.20 -9.65
C ASP A 73 6.99 -16.50 -8.28
N CYS A 74 5.86 -16.71 -7.59
CA CYS A 74 5.53 -16.07 -6.31
C CYS A 74 5.26 -17.11 -5.21
N ASP A 75 6.16 -17.20 -4.24
CA ASP A 75 5.99 -18.13 -3.10
C ASP A 75 4.93 -17.67 -2.09
N LYS A 76 4.55 -16.39 -2.14
CA LYS A 76 3.78 -15.75 -1.08
C LYS A 76 2.30 -16.12 -1.16
N ILE A 77 1.87 -17.05 -0.31
CA ILE A 77 0.47 -17.47 -0.22
C ILE A 77 -0.37 -16.36 0.46
N ARG A 78 -1.44 -15.93 -0.22
CA ARG A 78 -2.39 -14.92 0.28
C ARG A 78 -3.74 -15.56 0.61
N LYS A 79 -4.31 -15.15 1.75
CA LYS A 79 -5.62 -15.59 2.26
C LYS A 79 -6.36 -14.39 2.85
N LYS A 80 -7.69 -14.47 2.89
CA LYS A 80 -8.51 -13.46 3.54
C LYS A 80 -8.19 -13.36 5.03
N GLY A 81 -7.97 -12.14 5.54
CA GLY A 81 -7.75 -11.84 6.95
C GLY A 81 -7.84 -10.33 7.27
N GLY A 82 -7.74 -9.96 8.54
CA GLY A 82 -7.95 -8.58 9.02
C GLY A 82 -6.93 -7.54 8.53
N HIS A 83 -5.81 -7.98 7.96
CA HIS A 83 -4.76 -7.10 7.43
C HIS A 83 -5.03 -6.58 6.00
N ILE A 84 -6.06 -7.09 5.31
CA ILE A 84 -6.33 -6.71 3.92
C ILE A 84 -6.63 -5.22 3.79
N ALA A 85 -7.48 -4.67 4.65
CA ALA A 85 -7.84 -3.26 4.59
C ALA A 85 -6.61 -2.35 4.71
N HIS A 86 -5.67 -2.72 5.59
CA HIS A 86 -4.37 -2.04 5.73
C HIS A 86 -3.56 -2.09 4.44
N ILE A 87 -3.46 -3.26 3.80
CA ILE A 87 -2.78 -3.43 2.50
C ILE A 87 -3.45 -2.57 1.42
N LEU A 88 -4.78 -2.58 1.34
CA LEU A 88 -5.50 -1.82 0.33
C LEU A 88 -5.32 -0.31 0.52
N MET A 89 -5.33 0.20 1.76
CA MET A 89 -5.02 1.60 2.06
C MET A 89 -3.58 1.98 1.66
N ARG A 90 -2.60 1.12 1.94
CA ARG A 90 -1.21 1.30 1.47
C ARG A 90 -1.15 1.36 -0.06
N ASN A 91 -1.92 0.51 -0.74
CA ASN A 91 -1.91 0.45 -2.21
C ASN A 91 -2.66 1.65 -2.83
N ASP A 92 -3.67 2.21 -2.15
CA ASP A 92 -4.30 3.47 -2.54
C ASP A 92 -3.30 4.64 -2.48
N ALA A 93 -2.43 4.64 -1.46
CA ALA A 93 -1.35 5.60 -1.35
C ALA A 93 -0.40 5.55 -2.56
N TRP A 94 0.01 4.35 -2.96
CA TRP A 94 0.87 4.18 -4.13
C TRP A 94 0.25 4.77 -5.40
N LEU A 95 -1.06 4.55 -5.61
CA LEU A 95 -1.79 5.15 -6.74
C LEU A 95 -1.89 6.67 -6.62
N PHE A 96 -2.21 7.18 -5.43
CA PHE A 96 -2.32 8.61 -5.14
C PHE A 96 -1.00 9.35 -5.44
N TYR A 97 0.12 8.76 -5.03
CA TYR A 97 1.47 9.26 -5.31
C TYR A 97 1.95 9.00 -6.75
N LYS A 98 1.04 8.69 -7.67
CA LYS A 98 1.31 8.49 -9.11
C LYS A 98 2.31 7.35 -9.38
N CYS A 99 2.18 6.28 -8.61
CA CYS A 99 2.91 5.02 -8.80
C CYS A 99 4.44 5.17 -8.75
N PRO A 100 5.03 5.62 -7.61
CA PRO A 100 6.48 5.77 -7.50
C PRO A 100 7.21 4.47 -7.87
N ARG A 101 8.26 4.60 -8.70
CA ARG A 101 9.01 3.44 -9.22
C ARG A 101 9.83 2.75 -8.13
N ASP A 102 10.39 3.54 -7.23
CA ASP A 102 11.24 3.13 -6.11
C ASP A 102 10.45 2.69 -4.86
N TRP A 103 9.13 2.59 -4.97
CA TRP A 103 8.26 2.16 -3.89
C TRP A 103 8.61 0.76 -3.37
N LYS A 104 8.89 0.68 -2.07
CA LYS A 104 9.17 -0.55 -1.33
C LYS A 104 8.22 -0.69 -0.15
N ASN A 105 7.60 -1.86 -0.01
CA ASN A 105 6.73 -2.19 1.13
C ASN A 105 7.56 -2.63 2.34
N GLU A 106 7.07 -2.35 3.55
CA GLU A 106 7.57 -2.91 4.81
C GLU A 106 9.08 -2.72 5.00
N VAL A 107 9.54 -1.47 4.96
CA VAL A 107 10.97 -1.13 5.02
C VAL A 107 11.40 -0.82 6.44
N LYS A 108 12.43 -1.53 6.93
CA LYS A 108 13.07 -1.22 8.21
C LYS A 108 13.96 0.01 8.07
N ILE A 109 13.66 1.03 8.88
CA ILE A 109 14.44 2.25 9.06
C ILE A 109 15.12 2.16 10.42
N SER A 110 16.43 2.35 10.49
CA SER A 110 17.19 2.16 11.73
C SER A 110 18.46 2.98 11.76
N ASN A 111 18.88 3.38 12.96
CA ASN A 111 20.20 3.94 13.24
C ASN A 111 21.09 2.97 14.03
N GLY A 112 20.78 1.66 14.01
CA GLY A 112 21.48 0.61 14.77
C GLY A 112 20.95 0.41 16.19
N ALA A 113 20.54 1.47 16.88
CA ALA A 113 19.98 1.38 18.23
C ALA A 113 18.45 1.26 18.24
N ILE A 114 17.79 2.05 17.41
CA ILE A 114 16.33 2.11 17.30
C ILE A 114 15.94 1.68 15.88
N SER A 115 14.77 1.07 15.74
CA SER A 115 14.21 0.81 14.41
C SER A 115 12.69 0.96 14.36
N VAL A 116 12.21 1.33 13.19
CA VAL A 116 10.80 1.36 12.81
C VAL A 116 10.65 0.65 11.48
N ILE A 117 9.57 -0.11 11.30
CA ILE A 117 9.20 -0.66 10.00
C ILE A 117 8.09 0.23 9.44
N ALA A 118 8.41 0.99 8.40
CA ALA A 118 7.45 1.79 7.66
C ALA A 118 6.61 0.89 6.76
N ASP A 119 5.31 1.17 6.62
CA ASP A 119 4.43 0.40 5.74
C ASP A 119 4.87 0.47 4.28
N ALA A 120 5.38 1.62 3.86
CA ALA A 120 6.13 1.77 2.62
C ALA A 120 7.13 2.92 2.66
N VAL A 121 8.11 2.87 1.77
CA VAL A 121 9.07 3.97 1.53
C VAL A 121 9.17 4.23 0.04
N PHE A 122 9.22 5.51 -0.32
CA PHE A 122 9.40 6.00 -1.69
C PHE A 122 10.04 7.39 -1.68
N THR A 123 10.43 7.88 -2.85
CA THR A 123 10.91 9.25 -3.01
C THR A 123 9.91 10.09 -3.80
N ARG A 124 9.82 11.38 -3.43
CA ARG A 124 9.06 12.38 -4.17
C ARG A 124 9.77 13.71 -4.09
N ASN A 125 9.96 14.34 -5.25
CA ASN A 125 10.70 15.60 -5.39
C ASN A 125 12.10 15.55 -4.76
N GLY A 126 12.78 14.38 -4.84
CA GLY A 126 14.11 14.18 -4.27
C GLY A 126 14.15 13.86 -2.77
N PHE A 127 13.00 13.84 -2.08
CA PHE A 127 12.95 13.58 -0.63
C PHE A 127 12.36 12.21 -0.30
N TYR A 128 12.90 11.55 0.71
CA TYR A 128 12.33 10.33 1.26
C TYR A 128 10.97 10.60 1.93
N HIS A 129 10.02 9.72 1.64
CA HIS A 129 8.71 9.66 2.25
C HIS A 129 8.53 8.30 2.91
N PHE A 130 8.20 8.31 4.20
CA PHE A 130 7.92 7.11 4.99
C PHE A 130 6.43 7.06 5.23
N LEU A 131 5.76 6.10 4.60
CA LEU A 131 4.32 5.94 4.70
C LEU A 131 3.96 5.05 5.88
N GLU A 132 2.92 5.46 6.58
CA GLU A 132 2.23 4.71 7.63
C GLU A 132 0.72 4.69 7.38
N VAL A 133 0.11 3.53 7.58
CA VAL A 133 -1.33 3.31 7.45
C VAL A 133 -1.90 3.03 8.84
N ASP A 134 -2.83 3.87 9.28
CA ASP A 134 -3.59 3.72 10.51
C ASP A 134 -5.02 3.27 10.17
N HIS A 135 -5.29 1.96 10.29
CA HIS A 135 -6.62 1.41 10.07
C HIS A 135 -7.32 1.00 11.38
N LEU A 136 -6.83 -0.07 12.03
CA LEU A 136 -7.38 -0.61 13.28
C LEU A 136 -6.44 -0.43 14.48
N GLN A 137 -5.29 0.23 14.28
CA GLN A 137 -4.31 0.43 15.33
C GLN A 137 -4.84 1.39 16.39
N THR A 138 -4.44 1.14 17.63
CA THR A 138 -4.75 2.03 18.74
C THR A 138 -3.90 3.29 18.66
N MET A 139 -4.40 4.42 19.17
CA MET A 139 -3.55 5.62 19.27
C MET A 139 -2.31 5.41 20.15
N LYS A 140 -2.36 4.46 21.09
CA LYS A 140 -1.19 4.11 21.92
C LYS A 140 -0.08 3.54 21.04
N GLU A 141 -0.40 2.63 20.13
CA GLU A 141 0.56 2.05 19.18
C GLU A 141 1.08 3.10 18.21
N ASN A 142 0.20 3.94 17.66
CA ASN A 142 0.59 5.03 16.76
C ASN A 142 1.55 6.00 17.45
N ARG A 143 1.23 6.44 18.68
CA ARG A 143 2.12 7.30 19.48
C ARG A 143 3.46 6.65 19.77
N ALA A 144 3.47 5.35 20.08
CA ALA A 144 4.73 4.63 20.28
C ALA A 144 5.57 4.60 19.00
N LYS A 145 4.95 4.40 17.82
CA LYS A 145 5.64 4.44 16.53
C LYS A 145 6.17 5.84 16.21
N ILE A 146 5.36 6.88 16.43
CA ILE A 146 5.75 8.29 16.28
C ILE A 146 6.93 8.64 17.18
N ASN A 147 6.91 8.22 18.45
CA ASN A 147 8.02 8.46 19.38
C ASN A 147 9.32 7.81 18.91
N ARG A 148 9.25 6.59 18.33
CA ARG A 148 10.43 5.98 17.71
C ARG A 148 10.94 6.78 16.51
N TYR A 149 10.05 7.34 15.67
CA TYR A 149 10.46 8.26 14.61
C TYR A 149 11.14 9.52 15.15
N LYS A 150 10.61 10.11 16.23
CA LYS A 150 11.25 11.26 16.90
C LYS A 150 12.67 10.91 17.33
N SER A 151 12.87 9.76 17.95
CA SER A 151 14.20 9.28 18.37
C SER A 151 15.14 8.95 17.20
N LEU A 152 14.61 8.65 16.01
CA LEU A 152 15.41 8.39 14.80
C LEU A 152 15.75 9.66 14.02
N MET A 153 14.96 10.73 14.19
CA MET A 153 14.95 11.85 13.24
C MET A 153 16.31 12.55 13.13
N GLU A 154 17.00 12.76 14.25
CA GLU A 154 18.33 13.39 14.25
C GLU A 154 19.35 12.60 13.42
N SER A 155 19.40 11.27 13.60
CA SER A 155 20.30 10.40 12.84
C SER A 155 19.95 10.40 11.34
N LEU A 156 18.66 10.39 11.01
CA LEU A 156 18.19 10.39 9.63
C LEU A 156 18.49 11.72 8.93
N VAL A 157 18.31 12.85 9.63
CA VAL A 157 18.68 14.17 9.10
C VAL A 157 20.18 14.26 8.87
N LYS A 158 21.00 13.76 9.80
CA LYS A 158 22.46 13.70 9.61
C LYS A 158 22.85 12.85 8.41
N GLN A 159 22.15 11.74 8.18
CA GLN A 159 22.42 10.82 7.06
C GLN A 159 21.97 11.40 5.71
N PHE A 160 20.79 12.01 5.65
CA PHE A 160 20.19 12.48 4.40
C PHE A 160 20.50 13.93 4.08
N GLY A 161 20.90 14.73 5.06
CA GLY A 161 21.05 16.18 4.96
C GLY A 161 19.72 16.94 4.96
N TYR A 162 18.59 16.26 5.21
CA TYR A 162 17.26 16.86 5.25
C TYR A 162 16.29 16.06 6.13
N TYR A 163 15.15 16.65 6.47
CA TYR A 163 14.05 15.96 7.15
C TYR A 163 13.24 15.12 6.16
N PRO A 164 13.24 13.78 6.28
CA PRO A 164 12.32 12.94 5.51
C PRO A 164 10.88 13.23 5.93
N THR A 165 9.95 13.08 4.99
CA THR A 165 8.53 13.31 5.26
C THR A 165 7.88 12.03 5.77
N ILE A 166 7.22 12.09 6.92
CA ILE A 166 6.36 11.01 7.38
C ILE A 166 4.96 11.25 6.83
N VAL A 167 4.42 10.29 6.09
CA VAL A 167 3.08 10.34 5.54
C VAL A 167 2.21 9.39 6.32
N TRP A 168 1.08 9.85 6.83
CA TRP A 168 0.08 8.99 7.45
C TRP A 168 -1.18 8.95 6.60
N ILE A 169 -1.80 7.77 6.53
CA ILE A 169 -3.15 7.59 6.01
C ILE A 169 -4.00 7.01 7.12
N THR A 170 -5.08 7.69 7.45
CA THR A 170 -6.04 7.24 8.46
C THR A 170 -7.47 7.23 7.91
N THR A 171 -8.44 6.87 8.73
CA THR A 171 -9.84 6.68 8.33
C THR A 171 -10.74 7.86 8.67
N THR A 172 -10.43 8.65 9.69
CA THR A 172 -11.30 9.73 10.18
C THR A 172 -10.57 11.04 10.43
N GLU A 173 -11.27 12.17 10.30
CA GLU A 173 -10.72 13.50 10.59
C GLU A 173 -10.31 13.67 12.05
N HIS A 174 -11.05 13.08 12.99
CA HIS A 174 -10.66 13.09 14.40
C HIS A 174 -9.30 12.40 14.59
N ARG A 175 -9.12 11.23 13.98
CA ARG A 175 -7.88 10.49 14.07
C ARG A 175 -6.73 11.20 13.37
N LYS A 176 -6.98 11.88 12.24
CA LYS A 176 -6.02 12.75 11.55
C LYS A 176 -5.47 13.82 12.50
N LYS A 177 -6.35 14.58 13.17
CA LYS A 177 -5.94 15.59 14.17
C LYS A 177 -5.12 15.00 15.32
N GLN A 178 -5.47 13.81 15.79
CA GLN A 178 -4.71 13.13 16.86
C GLN A 178 -3.30 12.74 16.43
N ILE A 179 -3.14 12.26 15.19
CA ILE A 179 -1.84 11.90 14.62
C ILE A 179 -1.00 13.15 14.35
N GLU A 180 -1.59 14.19 13.76
CA GLU A 180 -0.94 15.47 13.51
C GLU A 180 -0.37 16.06 14.80
N GLY A 181 -1.18 16.15 15.86
CA GLY A 181 -0.72 16.66 17.15
C GLY A 181 0.37 15.79 17.80
N ALA A 182 0.31 14.45 17.62
CA ALA A 182 1.35 13.57 18.14
C ALA A 182 2.68 13.71 17.37
N CYS A 183 2.62 14.04 16.08
CA CYS A 183 3.78 14.21 15.20
C CYS A 183 4.49 15.56 15.33
N ASP A 184 4.13 16.40 16.30
CA ASP A 184 4.78 17.68 16.54
C ASP A 184 6.32 17.55 16.59
N GLY A 185 7.01 18.46 15.89
CA GLY A 185 8.46 18.42 15.67
C GLY A 185 8.94 17.51 14.54
N LEU A 186 8.04 16.81 13.81
CA LEU A 186 8.38 16.01 12.64
C LEU A 186 7.77 16.61 11.36
N LYS A 187 8.50 16.52 10.24
CA LYS A 187 7.95 16.86 8.92
C LYS A 187 6.90 15.82 8.51
N THR A 188 5.62 16.13 8.72
CA THR A 188 4.52 15.16 8.60
C THR A 188 3.41 15.65 7.68
N ILE A 189 2.81 14.74 6.94
CA ILE A 189 1.56 14.96 6.20
C ILE A 189 0.59 13.85 6.60
N VAL A 190 -0.64 14.20 6.96
CA VAL A 190 -1.67 13.24 7.33
C VAL A 190 -2.86 13.38 6.41
N TYR A 191 -3.25 12.26 5.80
CA TYR A 191 -4.41 12.14 4.93
C TYR A 191 -5.46 11.26 5.57
N THR A 192 -6.73 11.51 5.30
CA THR A 192 -7.74 10.46 5.40
C THR A 192 -7.75 9.64 4.11
N ILE A 193 -8.30 8.43 4.19
CA ILE A 193 -8.48 7.57 3.01
C ILE A 193 -9.35 8.24 1.92
N ASN A 194 -10.24 9.15 2.32
CA ASN A 194 -11.08 9.92 1.40
C ASN A 194 -10.28 11.02 0.68
N ASP A 195 -9.23 11.57 1.31
CA ASP A 195 -8.37 12.58 0.68
C ASP A 195 -7.60 12.04 -0.53
N ILE A 196 -7.41 10.71 -0.61
CA ILE A 196 -6.51 10.07 -1.59
C ILE A 196 -7.21 9.15 -2.60
N ARG A 197 -8.53 8.93 -2.44
CA ARG A 197 -9.31 8.06 -3.31
C ARG A 197 -9.93 8.81 -4.48
#